data_AF-A0A7W1X897-F1
#
_entry.id   AF-A0A7W1X897-F1
#
_cell.length_a   1.000
_cell.length_b   1.000
_cell.length_c   1.000
_cell.angle_alpha   90.00
_cell.angle_beta   90.00
_cell.angle_gamma   90.00
#
_symmetry.space_group_name_H-M   'P 1'
#
loop_
_entity.id
_entity.type
_entity.pdbx_description
1 polymer ?
#
loop_
_entity_poly.entity_id
_entity_poly.type
_entity_poly.pdbx_seq_one_letter_code
_entity_poly.pdbx_strand_id
1 'polypeptide(L)'
;MSSITVGVYLGKKDRLVRYWYEILPKGQFPMLVKYCIQSYLRSNYFPLQSICDSRMLKEQIQKRSEYVPTQRNVTFTPEDGPVYQWIKSLESGYRSEEIKNILKETVVHTLLNDQPHFPPRMMGQAPYGVKEAHEAQGLYYPYSEESQKLTLLKREHVSLEEPYTNWEKISKHAAEDESENKEKAAKGFNHLVNYLG
;
A
#
# COMPACT_ATOMS: atom_id res chain seq x y z
N MET A 1 27.22 -12.84 12.70
CA MET A 1 25.84 -12.31 12.72
C MET A 1 25.05 -13.00 11.60
N SER A 2 23.82 -13.47 11.85
CA SER A 2 23.04 -14.26 10.86
C SER A 2 22.10 -13.36 10.06
N SER A 3 22.18 -13.44 8.73
CA SER A 3 21.26 -12.77 7.80
C SER A 3 20.03 -13.65 7.52
N ILE A 4 18.88 -13.03 7.28
CA ILE A 4 17.65 -13.73 6.87
C ILE A 4 17.35 -13.34 5.43
N THR A 5 17.32 -14.30 4.52
CA THR A 5 16.89 -14.08 3.14
C THR A 5 15.47 -14.60 2.96
N VAL A 6 14.57 -13.74 2.52
CA VAL A 6 13.17 -14.11 2.24
C VAL A 6 12.94 -14.03 0.73
N GLY A 7 12.47 -15.11 0.13
CA GLY A 7 11.99 -15.13 -1.25
C GLY A 7 10.56 -14.63 -1.32
N VAL A 8 10.36 -13.42 -1.81
CA VAL A 8 9.04 -12.83 -2.00
C VAL A 8 8.47 -13.32 -3.33
N TYR A 9 7.51 -14.24 -3.27
CA TYR A 9 6.86 -14.82 -4.45
C TYR A 9 5.62 -14.01 -4.86
N LEU A 10 5.66 -13.41 -6.04
CA LEU A 10 4.59 -12.60 -6.63
C LEU A 10 3.81 -13.44 -7.64
N GLY A 11 2.72 -14.05 -7.18
CA GLY A 11 1.85 -14.92 -7.96
C GLY A 11 0.64 -14.17 -8.56
N LYS A 12 -0.34 -14.96 -9.03
CA LYS A 12 -1.59 -14.43 -9.62
C LYS A 12 -2.40 -13.56 -8.65
N LYS A 13 -2.42 -13.93 -7.36
CA LYS A 13 -3.13 -13.18 -6.31
C LYS A 13 -2.48 -11.83 -5.99
N ASP A 14 -1.19 -11.69 -6.28
CA ASP A 14 -0.37 -10.53 -5.94
C ASP A 14 -0.25 -9.54 -7.11
N ARG A 15 -1.22 -9.54 -8.03
CA ARG A 15 -1.18 -8.76 -9.28
C ARG A 15 -0.84 -7.28 -9.08
N LEU A 16 -1.33 -6.66 -8.01
CA LEU A 16 -1.09 -5.24 -7.75
C LEU A 16 0.37 -4.97 -7.39
N VAL A 17 0.90 -5.72 -6.42
CA VAL A 17 2.32 -5.63 -6.01
C VAL A 17 3.23 -5.98 -7.19
N ARG A 18 2.79 -6.88 -8.05
CA ARG A 18 3.47 -7.23 -9.29
C ARG A 18 3.51 -6.08 -10.29
N TYR A 19 2.38 -5.43 -10.58
CA TYR A 19 2.38 -4.27 -11.48
C TYR A 19 3.26 -3.14 -10.95
N TRP A 20 3.23 -2.92 -9.64
CA TRP A 20 4.16 -2.02 -8.98
C TRP A 20 5.61 -2.44 -9.20
N TYR A 21 5.94 -3.72 -9.00
CA TYR A 21 7.30 -4.23 -9.23
C TYR A 21 7.82 -3.99 -10.66
N GLU A 22 6.98 -4.17 -11.68
CA GLU A 22 7.37 -4.00 -13.09
C GLU A 22 7.70 -2.53 -13.46
N ILE A 23 7.13 -1.56 -12.75
CA ILE A 23 7.41 -0.13 -12.99
C ILE A 23 8.57 0.39 -12.14
N LEU A 24 9.15 -0.44 -11.26
CA LEU A 24 10.28 -0.03 -10.44
C LEU A 24 11.57 0.09 -11.26
N PRO A 25 12.45 1.05 -10.90
CA PRO A 25 13.83 1.01 -11.37
C PRO A 25 14.50 -0.32 -10.97
N LYS A 26 15.24 -0.90 -11.91
CA LYS A 26 15.90 -2.20 -11.72
C LYS A 26 16.79 -2.18 -10.47
N GLY A 27 16.67 -3.23 -9.65
CA GLY A 27 17.49 -3.43 -8.46
C GLY A 27 17.00 -2.72 -7.19
N GLN A 28 15.99 -1.85 -7.26
CA GLN A 28 15.51 -1.12 -6.07
C GLN A 28 14.55 -1.92 -5.19
N PHE A 29 13.95 -2.99 -5.71
CA PHE A 29 12.91 -3.75 -5.00
C PHE A 29 13.30 -4.15 -3.56
N PRO A 30 14.47 -4.77 -3.28
CA PRO A 30 14.83 -5.14 -1.91
C PRO A 30 14.91 -3.96 -0.94
N MET A 31 15.43 -2.82 -1.41
CA MET A 31 15.54 -1.60 -0.61
C MET A 31 14.16 -1.01 -0.31
N LEU A 32 13.29 -0.93 -1.33
CA LEU A 32 11.93 -0.39 -1.16
C LEU A 32 11.08 -1.25 -0.23
N VAL A 33 11.23 -2.57 -0.30
CA VAL A 33 10.58 -3.49 0.65
C VAL A 33 10.96 -3.13 2.09
N LYS A 34 12.25 -2.92 2.36
CA LYS A 34 12.72 -2.53 3.70
C LYS A 34 12.13 -1.20 4.16
N TYR A 35 12.07 -0.20 3.29
CA TYR A 35 11.47 1.10 3.63
C TYR A 35 9.96 1.06 3.85
N CYS A 36 9.25 0.24 3.09
CA CYS A 36 7.82 0.01 3.28
C CYS A 36 7.57 -0.63 4.65
N ILE A 37 8.30 -1.70 4.99
CA ILE A 37 8.20 -2.34 6.31
C ILE A 37 8.58 -1.35 7.41
N GLN A 38 9.69 -0.62 7.27
CA GLN A 38 10.14 0.33 8.28
C GLN A 38 9.10 1.41 8.58
N SER A 39 8.41 1.90 7.55
CA SER A 39 7.34 2.89 7.70
C SER A 39 6.10 2.26 8.33
N TYR A 40 5.73 1.04 7.90
CA TYR A 40 4.60 0.29 8.41
C TYR A 40 4.73 0.01 9.92
N LEU A 41 5.93 -0.36 10.38
CA LEU A 41 6.22 -0.55 11.81
C LEU A 41 6.06 0.73 12.65
N ARG A 42 6.00 1.90 12.01
CA ARG A 42 5.71 3.21 12.62
C ARG A 42 4.28 3.65 12.40
N SER A 43 3.39 2.74 12.02
CA SER A 43 1.97 3.02 11.68
C SER A 43 1.83 4.06 10.58
N ASN A 44 2.69 4.02 9.56
CA ASN A 44 2.66 4.92 8.41
C ASN A 44 2.98 4.17 7.11
N TYR A 45 2.70 4.76 5.96
CA TYR A 45 3.03 4.20 4.64
C TYR A 45 4.21 4.94 4.02
N PHE A 46 5.14 4.20 3.43
CA PHE A 46 6.27 4.79 2.73
C PHE A 46 5.77 5.49 1.45
N PRO A 47 6.11 6.78 1.20
CA PRO A 47 5.54 7.57 0.11
C PRO A 47 6.10 7.17 -1.27
N LEU A 48 5.55 6.10 -1.85
CA LEU A 48 6.00 5.54 -3.12
C LEU A 48 5.88 6.52 -4.30
N GLN A 49 5.05 7.55 -4.20
CA GLN A 49 4.91 8.59 -5.24
C GLN A 49 6.21 9.35 -5.50
N SER A 50 7.13 9.36 -4.53
CA SER A 50 8.45 10.00 -4.69
C SER A 50 9.41 9.22 -5.59
N ILE A 51 9.07 7.97 -5.93
CA ILE A 51 9.94 7.04 -6.66
C ILE A 51 9.25 6.51 -7.91
N CYS A 52 7.93 6.28 -7.83
CA CYS A 52 7.13 5.71 -8.89
C CYS A 52 6.03 6.68 -9.33
N ASP A 53 5.82 6.80 -10.63
CA ASP A 53 4.68 7.52 -11.15
C ASP A 53 3.40 6.68 -10.98
N SER A 54 2.45 7.20 -10.20
CA SER A 54 1.10 6.65 -10.04
C SER A 54 0.39 6.40 -11.38
N ARG A 55 0.63 7.24 -12.39
CA ARG A 55 0.03 7.10 -13.72
C ARG A 55 0.50 5.84 -14.42
N MET A 56 1.81 5.57 -14.38
CA MET A 56 2.39 4.34 -14.94
C MET A 56 1.79 3.09 -14.28
N LEU A 57 1.55 3.12 -12.97
CA LEU A 57 0.88 2.00 -12.29
C LEU A 57 -0.56 1.81 -12.79
N LYS A 58 -1.34 2.90 -12.86
CA LYS A 58 -2.73 2.87 -13.35
C LYS A 58 -2.79 2.33 -14.79
N GLU A 59 -1.86 2.73 -15.67
CA GLU A 59 -1.74 2.21 -17.03
C GLU A 59 -1.41 0.71 -17.07
N GLN A 60 -0.47 0.24 -16.25
CA GLN A 60 -0.13 -1.18 -16.17
C GLN A 60 -1.32 -2.04 -15.70
N ILE A 61 -2.09 -1.55 -14.73
CA ILE A 61 -3.31 -2.22 -14.27
C ILE A 61 -4.33 -2.36 -15.41
N GLN A 62 -4.50 -1.31 -16.23
CA GLN A 62 -5.46 -1.30 -17.34
C GLN A 62 -5.05 -2.23 -18.48
N LYS A 63 -3.76 -2.38 -18.75
CA LYS A 63 -3.25 -3.28 -19.80
C LYS A 63 -3.58 -4.76 -19.54
N ARG A 64 -3.92 -5.13 -18.30
CA ARG A 64 -4.30 -6.50 -17.89
C ARG A 64 -3.39 -7.59 -18.46
N SER A 65 -2.10 -7.30 -18.58
CA SER A 65 -1.14 -8.23 -19.17
C SER A 65 -1.11 -9.53 -18.37
N GLU A 66 -1.08 -10.65 -19.08
CA GLU A 66 -0.73 -11.92 -18.48
C GLU A 66 0.75 -11.89 -18.11
N TYR A 67 1.07 -12.27 -16.88
CA TYR A 67 2.44 -12.25 -16.41
C TYR A 67 2.85 -13.57 -15.75
N VAL A 68 4.12 -13.90 -15.92
CA VAL A 68 4.76 -15.12 -15.41
C VAL A 68 5.14 -14.95 -13.93
N PRO A 69 4.64 -15.77 -12.98
CA PRO A 69 4.98 -15.66 -11.55
C PRO A 69 6.47 -15.42 -11.29
N THR A 70 6.79 -14.51 -10.37
CA THR A 70 8.17 -14.06 -10.17
C THR A 70 8.52 -14.08 -8.69
N GLN A 71 9.73 -14.55 -8.37
CA GLN A 71 10.25 -14.53 -7.01
C GLN A 71 11.43 -13.58 -6.91
N ARG A 72 11.43 -12.70 -5.90
CA ARG A 72 12.53 -11.78 -5.62
C ARG A 72 13.01 -11.95 -4.19
N ASN A 73 14.32 -12.14 -4.05
CA ASN A 73 14.94 -12.32 -2.74
C ASN A 73 15.22 -10.96 -2.10
N VAL A 74 14.89 -10.84 -0.83
CA VAL A 74 15.21 -9.69 0.02
C VAL A 74 16.00 -10.21 1.21
N THR A 75 17.21 -9.67 1.38
CA THR A 75 18.11 -10.06 2.47
C THR A 75 18.06 -9.03 3.57
N PHE A 76 17.77 -9.49 4.78
CA PHE A 76 17.72 -8.70 6.00
C PHE A 76 18.94 -9.01 6.88
N THR A 77 19.61 -7.97 7.34
CA THR A 77 20.77 -8.05 8.24
C THR A 77 20.43 -7.35 9.55
N PRO A 78 21.16 -7.60 10.65
CA PRO A 78 20.94 -6.89 11.90
C PRO A 78 21.04 -5.35 11.79
N GLU A 79 21.71 -4.84 10.77
CA GLU A 79 21.81 -3.41 10.47
C GLU A 79 20.47 -2.78 10.06
N ASP A 80 19.52 -3.58 9.56
CA ASP A 80 18.15 -3.12 9.27
C ASP A 80 17.32 -2.86 10.55
N GLY A 81 17.89 -3.11 11.73
CA GLY A 81 17.35 -2.72 13.02
C GLY A 81 15.95 -3.27 13.29
N PRO A 82 14.92 -2.43 13.55
CA PRO A 82 13.56 -2.89 13.82
C PRO A 82 12.96 -3.78 12.72
N VAL A 83 13.32 -3.54 11.45
CA VAL A 83 12.85 -4.35 10.33
C VAL A 83 13.36 -5.79 10.45
N TYR A 84 14.65 -5.96 10.79
CA TYR A 84 15.24 -7.28 11.01
C TYR A 84 14.59 -8.00 12.19
N GLN A 85 14.36 -7.30 13.30
CA GLN A 85 13.70 -7.90 14.48
C GLN A 85 12.28 -8.34 14.16
N TRP A 86 11.53 -7.53 13.42
CA TRP A 86 10.19 -7.89 12.97
C TRP A 86 10.22 -9.15 12.08
N ILE A 87 11.04 -9.17 11.02
CA ILE A 87 11.19 -10.36 10.15
C ILE A 87 11.59 -11.61 10.93
N LYS A 88 12.51 -11.46 11.90
CA LYS A 88 12.98 -12.55 12.74
C LYS A 88 11.88 -13.10 13.64
N SER A 89 11.00 -12.23 14.14
CA SER A 89 9.86 -12.62 14.99
C SER A 89 8.77 -13.38 14.23
N LEU A 90 8.66 -13.16 12.91
CA LEU A 90 7.74 -13.90 12.05
C LEU A 90 8.21 -15.35 11.83
N GLU A 91 7.25 -16.26 11.82
CA GLU A 91 7.46 -17.64 11.41
C GLU A 91 7.86 -17.72 9.93
N SER A 92 8.84 -18.58 9.62
CA SER A 92 9.48 -18.61 8.31
C SER A 92 8.51 -18.85 7.15
N GLY A 93 7.45 -19.63 7.36
CA GLY A 93 6.42 -19.91 6.35
C GLY A 93 5.55 -18.69 5.99
N TYR A 94 5.43 -17.71 6.88
CA TYR A 94 4.55 -16.55 6.70
C TYR A 94 5.29 -15.26 6.31
N ARG A 95 6.63 -15.22 6.40
CA ARG A 95 7.43 -14.02 6.09
C ARG A 95 7.13 -13.42 4.72
N SER A 96 7.03 -14.24 3.68
CA SER A 96 6.73 -13.74 2.33
C SER A 96 5.32 -13.15 2.26
N GLU A 97 4.35 -13.72 2.97
CA GLU A 97 2.96 -13.27 2.93
C GLU A 97 2.81 -11.93 3.64
N GLU A 98 3.38 -11.81 4.84
CA GLU A 98 3.37 -10.58 5.63
C GLU A 98 4.04 -9.42 4.89
N ILE A 99 5.17 -9.67 4.22
CA ILE A 99 5.82 -8.67 3.37
C ILE A 99 4.87 -8.24 2.24
N LYS A 100 4.22 -9.19 1.55
CA LYS A 100 3.30 -8.87 0.45
C LYS A 100 2.08 -8.06 0.92
N ASN A 101 1.55 -8.36 2.11
CA ASN A 101 0.44 -7.62 2.70
C ASN A 101 0.83 -6.14 2.91
N ILE A 102 1.98 -5.87 3.53
CA ILE A 102 2.49 -4.51 3.72
C ILE A 102 2.67 -3.79 2.38
N LEU A 103 3.26 -4.46 1.39
CA LEU A 103 3.47 -3.87 0.06
C LEU A 103 2.15 -3.54 -0.62
N LYS A 104 1.17 -4.45 -0.55
CA LYS A 104 -0.15 -4.24 -1.14
C LYS A 104 -0.83 -3.03 -0.52
N GLU A 105 -0.87 -2.94 0.81
CA GLU A 105 -1.44 -1.78 1.50
C GLU A 105 -0.71 -0.49 1.14
N THR A 106 0.62 -0.49 1.18
CA THR A 106 1.43 0.69 0.86
C THR A 106 1.14 1.19 -0.56
N VAL A 107 1.10 0.28 -1.54
CA VAL A 107 0.77 0.62 -2.94
C VAL A 107 -0.64 1.21 -3.06
N VAL A 108 -1.64 0.63 -2.40
CA VAL A 108 -3.01 1.17 -2.40
C VAL A 108 -3.04 2.57 -1.79
N HIS A 109 -2.49 2.73 -0.60
CA HIS A 109 -2.56 3.99 0.15
C HIS A 109 -1.79 5.14 -0.48
N THR A 110 -0.73 4.84 -1.24
CA THR A 110 0.15 5.88 -1.78
C THR A 110 -0.03 6.09 -3.27
N LEU A 111 -0.14 5.03 -4.07
CA LEU A 111 -0.19 5.19 -5.53
C LEU A 111 -1.61 5.21 -6.09
N LEU A 112 -2.60 4.68 -5.36
CA LEU A 112 -3.98 4.58 -5.85
C LEU A 112 -4.95 5.52 -5.13
N ASN A 113 -4.73 5.83 -3.85
CA ASN A 113 -5.50 6.85 -3.16
C ASN A 113 -5.00 8.25 -3.58
N ASP A 114 -5.83 8.96 -4.35
CA ASP A 114 -5.56 10.32 -4.87
C ASP A 114 -5.55 11.42 -3.78
N GLN A 115 -5.37 11.08 -2.50
CA GLN A 115 -5.27 12.06 -1.42
C GLN A 115 -3.82 12.55 -1.31
N PRO A 116 -3.53 13.83 -1.60
CA PRO A 116 -2.20 14.38 -1.39
C PRO A 116 -1.91 14.45 0.11
N HIS A 117 -1.27 13.42 0.66
CA HIS A 117 -0.66 13.47 2.00
C HIS A 117 0.64 14.29 1.96
N PHE A 118 0.51 15.56 1.61
CA PHE A 118 1.45 16.54 2.13
C PHE A 118 0.84 17.06 3.42
N PRO A 119 1.39 16.74 4.61
CA PRO A 119 1.05 17.53 5.78
C PRO A 119 1.40 18.98 5.42
N PRO A 120 0.49 19.96 5.59
CA PRO A 120 0.84 21.35 5.41
C PRO A 120 2.02 21.61 6.34
N ARG A 121 3.19 21.88 5.75
CA ARG A 121 4.27 22.47 6.52
C ARG A 121 3.69 23.77 7.04
N MET A 122 3.34 23.82 8.34
CA MET A 122 3.15 25.08 9.03
C MET A 122 4.52 25.75 9.05
N MET A 123 4.82 26.45 7.96
CA MET A 123 5.90 27.39 7.91
C MET A 123 5.45 28.53 8.81
N GLY A 124 5.79 28.42 10.09
CA GLY A 124 5.66 29.50 11.04
C GLY A 124 6.48 30.68 10.54
N GLN A 125 5.84 31.58 9.81
CA GLN A 125 6.31 32.95 9.71
C GLN A 125 6.06 33.60 11.07
N ALA A 126 7.09 33.61 11.90
CA ALA A 126 7.18 34.55 12.99
C ALA A 126 7.34 35.96 12.38
N PRO A 127 6.48 36.94 12.70
CA PRO A 127 6.76 38.33 12.36
C PRO A 127 7.63 38.92 13.48
N TYR A 128 8.91 39.09 13.20
CA TYR A 128 9.74 40.00 13.98
C TYR A 128 9.48 41.43 13.52
N GLY A 129 9.04 42.27 14.47
CA GLY A 129 9.46 43.66 14.58
C GLY A 129 8.53 44.73 14.03
N VAL A 130 7.78 45.38 14.91
CA VAL A 130 7.82 46.85 15.08
C VAL A 130 7.67 47.13 16.57
N LYS A 131 8.71 47.74 17.16
CA LYS A 131 8.62 48.42 18.45
C LYS A 131 7.88 49.74 18.21
N GLU A 132 6.81 50.00 18.93
CA GLU A 132 6.45 51.37 19.24
C GLU A 132 5.76 51.44 20.61
N ALA A 133 6.23 52.40 21.39
CA ALA A 133 5.89 52.63 22.77
C ALA A 133 4.50 53.26 22.88
N HIS A 134 3.74 52.87 23.89
CA HIS A 134 2.86 53.82 24.57
C HIS A 134 2.61 53.37 26.02
N GLU A 135 2.91 54.30 26.93
CA GLU A 135 2.62 54.26 28.35
C GLU A 135 1.11 54.24 28.62
N ALA A 136 0.75 53.65 29.77
CA ALA A 136 -0.14 54.21 30.81
C ALA A 136 -1.19 53.21 31.34
N GLN A 137 -1.24 53.15 32.69
CA GLN A 137 -2.39 52.77 33.56
C GLN A 137 -2.83 51.30 33.48
N GLY A 138 -2.63 50.44 34.49
CA GLY A 138 -2.91 50.65 35.91
C GLY A 138 -4.34 50.21 36.20
N LEU A 139 -4.54 48.97 36.66
CA LEU A 139 -5.58 48.53 37.60
C LEU A 139 -5.47 47.03 37.89
N TYR A 140 -5.55 46.72 39.18
CA TYR A 140 -5.47 45.40 39.80
C TYR A 140 -6.88 44.86 40.09
N TYR A 141 -6.96 43.57 40.47
CA TYR A 141 -8.03 42.82 41.16
C TYR A 141 -8.98 41.90 40.33
N PRO A 142 -9.55 40.82 40.94
CA PRO A 142 -9.15 39.42 40.68
C PRO A 142 -10.34 38.47 40.39
N TYR A 143 -10.03 37.17 40.21
CA TYR A 143 -10.83 35.97 40.56
C TYR A 143 -12.32 35.88 40.12
N SER A 144 -12.62 34.93 39.24
CA SER A 144 -13.84 34.09 39.33
C SER A 144 -13.75 32.86 38.44
N GLU A 145 -13.87 31.70 39.07
CA GLU A 145 -14.16 30.37 38.52
C GLU A 145 -15.53 30.31 37.79
N GLU A 146 -15.76 29.14 37.17
CA GLU A 146 -17.02 28.63 36.58
C GLU A 146 -17.38 29.24 35.22
N SER A 147 -17.46 28.48 34.12
CA SER A 147 -18.45 27.43 33.99
C SER A 147 -18.17 26.56 32.76
N GLN A 148 -18.34 25.27 32.98
CA GLN A 148 -18.36 24.20 32.00
C GLN A 148 -19.31 24.53 30.82
N LYS A 149 -18.81 24.43 29.59
CA LYS A 149 -19.63 24.06 28.43
C LYS A 149 -18.93 22.94 27.67
N LEU A 150 -19.22 21.73 28.13
CA LEU A 150 -19.14 20.50 27.35
C LEU A 150 -20.10 20.64 26.15
N THR A 151 -19.58 21.04 25.00
CA THR A 151 -20.27 20.85 23.72
C THR A 151 -20.14 19.38 23.32
N LEU A 152 -21.10 18.58 23.78
CA LEU A 152 -21.42 17.26 23.24
C LEU A 152 -21.71 17.39 21.73
N LEU A 153 -20.69 17.22 20.90
CA LEU A 153 -20.90 16.98 19.48
C LEU A 153 -21.43 15.55 19.31
N LYS A 154 -22.76 15.51 19.23
CA LYS A 154 -23.61 14.44 18.71
C LYS A 154 -22.88 13.68 17.59
N ARG A 155 -22.50 12.42 17.90
CA ARG A 155 -21.97 11.45 16.96
C ARG A 155 -23.07 11.09 15.97
N GLU A 156 -23.12 11.79 14.84
CA GLU A 156 -23.91 11.33 13.70
C GLU A 156 -23.29 10.04 13.18
N HIS A 157 -24.13 9.02 13.18
CA HIS A 157 -23.86 7.68 12.69
C HIS A 157 -23.75 7.75 11.16
N VAL A 158 -22.58 8.12 10.65
CA VAL A 158 -22.26 7.94 9.23
C VAL A 158 -22.15 6.44 9.00
N SER A 159 -23.17 5.89 8.36
CA SER A 159 -23.11 4.57 7.73
C SER A 159 -22.01 4.63 6.67
N LEU A 160 -20.84 4.12 7.03
CA LEU A 160 -19.74 3.93 6.09
C LEU A 160 -20.11 2.67 5.29
N GLU A 161 -20.83 2.84 4.19
CA GLU A 161 -20.89 1.82 3.15
C GLU A 161 -19.45 1.46 2.77
N GLU A 162 -19.07 0.22 3.00
CA GLU A 162 -17.77 -0.32 2.63
C GLU A 162 -17.56 -0.19 1.12
N PRO A 163 -16.61 0.64 0.63
CA PRO A 163 -16.36 0.79 -0.81
C PRO A 163 -15.68 -0.44 -1.44
N TYR A 164 -15.57 -1.56 -0.70
CA TYR A 164 -14.81 -2.73 -1.08
C TYR A 164 -15.62 -3.81 -1.79
N THR A 165 -16.96 -3.77 -1.77
CA THR A 165 -17.77 -4.83 -2.41
C THR A 165 -17.79 -4.75 -3.94
N ASN A 166 -17.43 -3.61 -4.54
CA ASN A 166 -17.57 -3.41 -5.99
C ASN A 166 -16.40 -3.94 -6.83
N TRP A 167 -15.19 -4.06 -6.27
CA TRP A 167 -14.03 -4.55 -7.02
C TRP A 167 -14.03 -6.07 -7.23
N GLU A 168 -14.69 -6.83 -6.35
CA GLU A 168 -14.94 -8.26 -6.55
C GLU A 168 -16.08 -8.51 -7.55
N LYS A 169 -17.10 -7.65 -7.60
CA LYS A 169 -18.23 -7.79 -8.53
C LYS A 169 -17.84 -7.60 -10.00
N ILE A 170 -16.85 -6.75 -10.30
CA ILE A 170 -16.29 -6.62 -11.66
C ILE A 170 -15.63 -7.93 -12.11
N SER A 171 -15.17 -8.78 -11.18
CA SER A 171 -14.61 -10.09 -11.51
C SER A 171 -15.68 -11.18 -11.72
N LYS A 172 -16.92 -10.98 -11.27
CA LYS A 172 -18.03 -11.94 -11.42
C LYS A 172 -18.83 -11.77 -12.71
N HIS A 173 -19.05 -10.54 -13.17
CA HIS A 173 -19.77 -10.31 -14.44
C HIS A 173 -19.05 -10.83 -15.69
N ALA A 174 -17.72 -11.03 -15.64
CA ALA A 174 -16.99 -11.65 -16.74
C ALA A 174 -17.02 -13.20 -16.72
N ALA A 175 -17.46 -13.82 -15.63
CA ALA A 175 -17.51 -15.28 -15.51
C ALA A 175 -18.85 -15.88 -15.99
N GLU A 176 -19.92 -15.08 -16.06
CA GLU A 176 -21.23 -15.53 -16.56
C GLU A 176 -21.30 -15.47 -18.11
N ASP A 177 -20.55 -14.59 -18.76
CA ASP A 177 -20.56 -14.40 -20.22
C ASP A 177 -19.65 -15.39 -21.00
N GLU A 178 -18.89 -16.23 -20.30
CA GLU A 178 -18.01 -17.26 -20.90
C GLU A 178 -18.56 -18.70 -20.82
N SER A 179 -19.82 -18.87 -20.44
CA SER A 179 -20.44 -20.19 -20.24
C SER A 179 -21.38 -20.67 -21.36
N GLU A 180 -21.57 -19.90 -22.44
CA GLU A 180 -22.43 -20.29 -23.57
C GLU A 180 -21.69 -20.67 -24.89
N ASN A 181 -20.35 -20.67 -24.94
CA ASN A 181 -19.65 -20.81 -26.23
C ASN A 181 -18.51 -21.85 -26.30
N LYS A 182 -18.63 -22.96 -25.57
CA LYS A 182 -17.66 -24.09 -25.64
C LYS A 182 -18.29 -25.48 -25.74
N GLU A 183 -19.41 -25.62 -26.43
CA GLU A 183 -19.84 -26.90 -27.02
C GLU A 183 -19.59 -26.89 -28.53
N LYS A 184 -18.35 -27.11 -28.97
CA LYS A 184 -17.96 -27.57 -30.33
C LYS A 184 -16.44 -27.57 -30.51
N ALA A 185 -15.73 -28.42 -29.76
CA ALA A 185 -14.33 -28.74 -30.09
C ALA A 185 -13.87 -30.12 -29.58
N ALA A 186 -14.79 -31.09 -29.45
CA ALA A 186 -14.45 -32.46 -29.12
C ALA A 186 -14.80 -33.37 -30.29
N LYS A 187 -13.98 -33.36 -31.34
CA LYS A 187 -13.95 -34.41 -32.38
C LYS A 187 -12.61 -34.38 -33.10
N GLY A 188 -11.82 -35.43 -32.90
CA GLY A 188 -10.80 -35.84 -33.86
C GLY A 188 -9.37 -35.78 -33.37
N PHE A 189 -8.97 -36.72 -32.50
CA PHE A 189 -7.66 -37.35 -32.62
C PHE A 189 -7.84 -38.84 -32.26
N ASN A 190 -8.17 -39.63 -33.29
CA ASN A 190 -8.15 -41.09 -33.20
C ASN A 190 -6.75 -41.59 -33.51
N HIS A 191 -6.35 -42.59 -32.72
CA HIS A 191 -5.15 -43.40 -32.82
C HIS A 191 -4.79 -43.80 -34.25
N LEU A 192 -3.54 -43.52 -34.65
CA LEU A 192 -2.82 -44.25 -35.70
C LEU A 192 -1.55 -44.82 -35.08
N VAL A 193 -1.71 -45.98 -34.44
CA VAL A 193 -0.61 -46.92 -34.23
C VAL A 193 -1.04 -48.18 -34.96
N ASN A 194 -0.54 -48.38 -36.19
CA ASN A 194 -0.29 -49.72 -36.69
C ASN A 194 0.43 -49.74 -38.06
N TYR A 195 1.49 -50.56 -38.09
CA TYR A 195 2.12 -51.28 -39.22
C TYR A 195 2.83 -50.51 -40.34
N LEU A 196 4.17 -50.55 -40.33
CA LEU A 196 5.05 -51.21 -41.31
C LEU A 196 6.45 -50.56 -41.33
N GLY A 197 7.49 -51.36 -41.17
CA GLY A 197 8.90 -50.98 -41.31
C GLY A 197 9.82 -51.84 -40.48
#